data_AF-A7VEK7-F1
#
_entry.id   AF-A7VEK7-F1
#
_cell.length_a   1.000
_cell.length_b   1.000
_cell.length_c   1.000
_cell.angle_alpha   90.00
_cell.angle_beta   90.00
_cell.angle_gamma   90.00
#
_symmetry.space_group_name_H-M   'P 1'
#
loop_
_entity.id
_entity.type
_entity.pdbx_description
1 polymer ?
#
loop_
_entity_poly.entity_id
_entity_poly.type
_entity_poly.pdbx_seq_one_letter_code
_entity_poly.pdbx_strand_id
1 'polypeptide(L)'
;MGNDCELLIYKRKILNGTKDMQIQEGLCILVQEGKITDMIVTAKNPLEDLRALRNLEMVVTGGTIIDHPKIKKRKQVEAELDKFL
;
A
#
# COMPACT_ATOMS: atom_id res chain seq x y z
N MET A 1 -3.36 20.60 -22.11
CA MET A 1 -2.68 21.20 -20.95
C MET A 1 -3.68 21.22 -19.80
N GLY A 2 -3.31 20.67 -18.65
CA GLY A 2 -4.16 20.62 -17.46
C GLY A 2 -4.72 19.22 -17.19
N ASN A 3 -3.94 18.41 -16.48
CA ASN A 3 -4.26 18.00 -15.11
C ASN A 3 -3.19 16.98 -14.71
N ASP A 4 -1.99 17.51 -14.46
CA ASP A 4 -0.99 16.78 -13.70
C ASP A 4 -1.61 16.67 -12.31
N CYS A 5 -2.19 15.50 -12.00
CA CYS A 5 -2.63 15.19 -10.66
C CYS A 5 -1.39 15.26 -9.76
N GLU A 6 -1.10 16.44 -9.23
CA GLU A 6 -0.23 16.61 -8.07
C GLU A 6 -0.89 15.83 -6.93
N LEU A 7 -0.56 14.54 -6.83
CA LEU A 7 -0.89 13.75 -5.66
C LEU A 7 0.06 14.22 -4.55
N LEU A 8 -0.27 15.35 -3.94
CA LEU A 8 0.36 15.83 -2.74
C LEU A 8 -0.01 14.86 -1.61
N ILE A 9 0.86 13.88 -1.39
CA ILE A 9 0.80 13.01 -0.23
C ILE A 9 1.21 13.84 0.99
N TYR A 10 0.26 14.60 1.55
CA TYR A 10 0.45 15.38 2.76
C TYR A 10 0.01 14.53 3.96
N LYS A 11 0.93 14.30 4.92
CA LYS A 11 0.74 13.55 6.19
C LYS A 11 0.77 12.01 6.18
N ARG A 12 1.27 11.33 5.14
CA ARG A 12 1.46 9.85 5.20
C ARG A 12 2.85 9.49 5.74
N LYS A 13 2.96 8.34 6.42
CA LYS A 13 4.23 7.77 6.90
C LYS A 13 4.85 6.89 5.82
N ILE A 14 6.17 7.02 5.60
CA ILE A 14 6.93 6.12 4.74
C ILE A 14 7.42 4.95 5.59
N LEU A 15 7.32 3.73 5.09
CA LEU A 15 7.89 2.55 5.76
C LEU A 15 9.07 2.03 4.94
N ASN A 16 10.12 1.55 5.62
CA ASN A 16 11.17 0.81 4.94
C ASN A 16 10.68 -0.58 4.52
N GLY A 17 11.30 -1.14 3.48
CA GLY A 17 11.01 -2.50 3.00
C GLY A 17 11.73 -3.60 3.79
N THR A 18 12.18 -3.33 5.03
CA THR A 18 12.84 -4.34 5.86
C THR A 18 11.79 -5.19 6.58
N LYS A 19 12.21 -6.29 7.22
CA LYS A 19 11.30 -7.18 7.97
C LYS A 19 10.49 -6.46 9.04
N ASP A 20 11.04 -5.38 9.58
CA ASP A 20 10.47 -4.66 10.72
C ASP A 20 9.62 -3.45 10.29
N MET A 21 9.55 -3.14 8.98
CA MET A 21 8.74 -2.08 8.37
C MET A 21 8.67 -0.78 9.19
N GLN A 22 9.84 -0.21 9.50
CA GLN A 22 9.95 0.95 10.36
C GLN A 22 9.54 2.23 9.65
N ILE A 23 8.91 3.15 10.40
CA ILE A 23 8.59 4.50 9.93
C ILE A 23 9.87 5.25 9.63
N GLN A 24 9.96 5.80 8.43
CA GLN A 24 11.03 6.68 8.01
C GLN A 24 10.51 8.11 8.00
N GLU A 25 11.09 8.93 8.88
CA GLU A 25 10.83 10.37 8.94
C GLU A 25 11.86 11.13 8.11
N GLY A 26 11.50 12.32 7.61
CA GLY A 26 12.40 13.17 6.82
C GLY A 26 12.70 12.67 5.39
N LEU A 27 12.06 11.58 4.93
CA LEU A 27 12.14 11.12 3.55
C LEU A 27 11.00 11.66 2.69
N CYS A 28 11.31 11.95 1.43
CA CYS A 28 10.32 12.28 0.40
C CYS A 28 10.28 11.16 -0.66
N ILE A 29 9.09 10.91 -1.22
CA ILE A 29 8.95 10.02 -2.38
C ILE A 29 9.13 10.87 -3.63
N LEU A 30 10.21 10.65 -4.38
CA LEU A 30 10.40 11.27 -5.69
C LEU A 30 9.66 10.43 -6.74
N VAL A 31 8.61 11.00 -7.32
CA VAL A 31 7.83 10.35 -8.39
C VAL A 31 8.26 10.89 -9.76
N GLN A 32 8.68 10.01 -10.66
CA GLN A 32 8.96 10.40 -12.04
C GLN A 32 7.63 10.67 -12.75
N GLU A 33 7.51 11.84 -13.41
CA GLU A 33 6.26 12.31 -14.03
C GLU A 33 5.04 12.40 -13.09
N GLY A 34 5.23 12.54 -11.77
CA GLY A 34 4.11 12.64 -10.85
C GLY A 34 3.34 11.33 -10.62
N LYS A 35 3.83 10.19 -11.13
CA LYS A 35 3.09 8.92 -11.09
C LYS A 35 3.67 7.95 -10.05
N ILE A 36 2.80 7.51 -9.14
CA ILE A 36 3.01 6.27 -8.38
C ILE A 36 2.31 5.17 -9.17
N THR A 37 3.07 4.24 -9.73
CA THR A 37 2.50 3.18 -10.58
C THR A 37 1.92 2.03 -9.77
N ASP A 38 2.41 1.82 -8.55
CA ASP A 38 2.04 0.70 -7.69
C ASP A 38 1.79 1.17 -6.25
N MET A 39 0.55 1.00 -5.77
CA MET A 39 0.11 1.40 -4.43
C MET A 39 -1.04 0.51 -3.97
N ILE A 40 -1.14 0.24 -2.67
CA ILE A 40 -2.33 -0.36 -2.05
C ILE A 40 -2.95 0.58 -1.02
N VAL A 41 -4.27 0.50 -0.86
CA VAL A 41 -5.04 1.28 0.11
C VAL A 41 -5.81 0.33 1.02
N THR A 42 -5.66 0.51 2.32
CA THR A 42 -6.38 -0.23 3.36
C THR A 42 -7.27 0.72 4.16
N ALA A 43 -8.42 0.22 4.64
CA ALA A 43 -9.31 0.99 5.49
C ALA A 43 -8.74 1.27 6.89
N LYS A 44 -7.79 0.44 7.35
CA LYS A 44 -7.16 0.52 8.68
C LYS A 44 -5.64 0.58 8.56
N ASN A 45 -4.99 1.09 9.60
CA ASN A 45 -3.53 1.11 9.72
C ASN A 45 -2.98 -0.32 9.88
N PRO A 46 -2.23 -0.85 8.90
CA PRO A 46 -1.71 -2.21 8.99
C PRO A 46 -0.64 -2.39 10.07
N LEU A 47 -0.04 -1.31 10.59
CA LEU A 47 0.94 -1.37 11.67
C LEU A 47 0.29 -1.63 13.04
N GLU A 48 -0.98 -1.28 13.20
CA GLU A 48 -1.75 -1.63 14.41
C GLU A 48 -2.29 -3.05 14.32
N ASP A 49 -2.66 -3.49 13.12
CA ASP A 49 -3.14 -4.85 12.85
C ASP A 49 -2.88 -5.25 11.38
N LEU A 50 -1.93 -6.17 11.18
CA LEU A 50 -1.55 -6.66 9.84
C LEU A 50 -2.73 -7.32 9.09
N ARG A 51 -3.80 -7.74 9.78
CA ARG A 51 -5.02 -8.25 9.15
C ARG A 51 -5.71 -7.22 8.26
N ALA A 52 -5.42 -5.93 8.42
CA ALA A 52 -5.88 -4.88 7.51
C ALA A 52 -5.46 -5.12 6.06
N LEU A 53 -4.34 -5.82 5.81
CA LEU A 53 -3.88 -6.17 4.46
C LEU A 53 -4.73 -7.27 3.78
N ARG A 54 -5.61 -7.95 4.53
CA ARG A 54 -6.49 -9.00 3.97
C ARG A 54 -7.64 -8.43 3.13
N ASN A 55 -8.03 -7.17 3.38
CA ASN A 55 -9.12 -6.49 2.69
C ASN A 55 -8.63 -5.12 2.23
N LEU A 56 -8.27 -5.02 0.95
CA LEU A 56 -7.85 -3.77 0.34
C LEU A 56 -9.08 -3.03 -0.18
N GLU A 57 -9.10 -1.72 0.03
CA GLU A 57 -10.09 -0.82 -0.58
C GLU A 57 -9.74 -0.59 -2.05
N MET A 58 -8.45 -0.46 -2.36
CA MET A 58 -7.98 -0.15 -3.71
C MET A 58 -6.56 -0.67 -3.94
N VAL A 59 -6.27 -1.05 -5.18
CA VAL A 59 -4.93 -1.32 -5.69
C VAL A 59 -4.68 -0.46 -6.93
N VAL A 60 -3.57 0.26 -6.94
CA VAL A 60 -3.00 0.85 -8.15
C VAL A 60 -1.86 -0.06 -8.58
N THR A 61 -1.83 -0.52 -9.83
CA THR A 61 -0.70 -1.28 -10.37
C THR A 61 -0.55 -1.06 -11.87
N GLY A 62 0.69 -0.82 -12.33
CA GLY A 62 0.96 -0.51 -13.73
C GLY A 62 0.12 0.66 -14.29
N GLY A 63 -0.24 1.63 -13.44
CA GLY A 63 -1.11 2.75 -13.81
C GLY A 63 -2.61 2.42 -13.92
N THR A 64 -3.02 1.19 -13.59
CA THR A 64 -4.43 0.79 -13.51
C THR A 64 -4.93 0.87 -12.07
N ILE A 65 -6.14 1.41 -11.87
CA ILE A 65 -6.83 1.42 -10.58
C ILE A 65 -7.82 0.26 -10.53
N ILE A 66 -7.71 -0.56 -9.49
CA ILE A 66 -8.60 -1.68 -9.19
C ILE A 66 -9.32 -1.35 -7.89
N ASP A 67 -10.60 -1.02 -8.00
CA ASP A 67 -11.46 -0.72 -6.86
C ASP A 67 -11.98 -2.02 -6.21
N HIS A 68 -11.94 -2.10 -4.88
CA HIS A 68 -12.36 -3.26 -4.07
C HIS A 68 -11.92 -4.61 -4.66
N PRO A 69 -10.59 -4.87 -4.80
CA PRO A 69 -10.09 -6.06 -5.47
C PRO A 69 -10.56 -7.35 -4.78
N LYS A 70 -11.04 -8.31 -5.59
CA LYS A 70 -11.28 -9.68 -5.10
C LYS A 70 -9.95 -10.41 -4.95
N ILE A 71 -9.39 -10.37 -3.73
CA ILE A 71 -8.16 -11.08 -3.39
C ILE A 71 -8.39 -12.60 -3.51
N LYS A 72 -7.67 -13.25 -4.43
CA LYS A 72 -7.64 -14.71 -4.50
C LYS A 72 -6.83 -15.25 -3.32
N LYS A 73 -7.53 -15.77 -2.31
CA LYS A 73 -6.89 -16.39 -1.15
C LYS A 73 -6.34 -17.76 -1.50
N ARG A 74 -5.06 -17.97 -1.23
CA ARG A 74 -4.40 -19.26 -1.40
C ARG A 74 -4.24 -19.88 -0.02
N LYS A 75 -4.82 -21.07 0.19
CA LYS A 75 -4.80 -21.77 1.49
C LYS A 75 -3.40 -21.86 2.10
N GLN A 76 -2.39 -22.15 1.29
CA GLN A 76 -0.99 -22.19 1.73
C GLN A 76 -0.51 -20.84 2.27
N VAL A 77 -0.84 -19.74 1.59
CA VAL A 77 -0.41 -18.39 1.99
C VAL A 77 -1.12 -17.95 3.26
N GLU A 78 -2.41 -18.26 3.41
CA GLU A 78 -3.15 -18.01 4.66
C GLU A 78 -2.54 -18.78 5.84
N ALA A 79 -2.28 -20.08 5.66
CA ALA A 79 -1.70 -20.92 6.70
C ALA A 79 -0.29 -20.46 7.15
N GLU A 80 0.53 -19.92 6.24
CA GLU A 80 1.83 -19.35 6.59
C GLU A 80 1.69 -18.01 7.32
N LEU A 81 0.74 -17.15 6.89
CA LEU A 81 0.50 -15.86 7.52
C LEU A 81 -0.12 -15.99 8.92
N ASP A 82 -0.96 -17.00 9.15
CA ASP A 82 -1.57 -17.28 10.46
C ASP A 82 -0.53 -17.61 11.55
N LYS A 83 0.70 -17.98 11.18
CA LYS A 83 1.80 -18.19 12.15
C LYS A 83 2.31 -16.89 12.79
N PHE A 84 2.02 -15.74 12.17
CA PHE A 84 2.54 -14.43 12.57
C PHE A 84 1.46 -13.49 13.14
N LEU A 85 0.25 -14.00 13.36
CA LEU A 85 -0.91 -13.29 13.90
C LEU A 85 -1.32 -13.87 15.26
#